data_AF-A0A1K0HDJ4-F1
#
_entry.id   AF-A0A1K0HDJ4-F1
#
_cell.length_a   1.000
_cell.length_b   1.000
_cell.length_c   1.000
_cell.angle_alpha   90.00
_cell.angle_beta   90.00
_cell.angle_gamma   90.00
#
_symmetry.space_group_name_H-M   'P 1'
#
loop_
_entity.id
_entity.type
_entity.pdbx_description
1 polymer ?
#
loop_
_entity_poly.entity_id
_entity_poly.type
_entity_poly.pdbx_seq_one_letter_code
_entity_poly.pdbx_strand_id
1 'polypeptide(L)' 'MPPRIRFTPEQKRIRTIMISFPLLVATTVVLFKRLYLGEEQRKLPSQGKIAPPPA' A
#
# COMPACT_ATOMS: atom_id res chain seq x y z
N MET A 1 0.30 4.52 32.40
CA MET A 1 0.68 4.33 30.98
C MET A 1 1.10 2.87 30.82
N PRO A 2 0.59 2.12 29.81
CA PRO A 2 1.06 0.77 29.58
C PRO A 2 2.55 0.78 29.19
N PRO A 3 3.36 -0.20 29.63
CA PRO A 3 4.79 -0.26 29.31
C PRO A 3 5.00 -0.43 27.80
N ARG A 4 5.94 0.32 27.23
CA ARG A 4 6.33 0.16 25.81
C ARG A 4 7.09 -1.15 25.65
N ILE A 5 6.46 -2.14 25.02
CA ILE A 5 7.11 -3.42 24.66
C ILE A 5 8.18 -3.13 23.60
N ARG A 6 9.44 -3.39 23.92
CA ARG A 6 10.55 -3.28 22.96
C ARG A 6 10.62 -4.55 22.13
N PHE A 7 10.58 -4.40 20.81
CA PHE A 7 10.77 -5.52 19.89
C PHE A 7 12.23 -5.95 19.84
N THR A 8 12.46 -7.26 19.79
CA THR A 8 13.75 -7.86 19.42
C THR A 8 14.11 -7.48 17.97
N PRO A 9 15.39 -7.57 17.57
CA PRO A 9 15.80 -7.31 16.19
C PRO A 9 15.04 -8.17 15.15
N GLU A 10 14.76 -9.43 15.47
CA GLU A 10 14.00 -10.35 14.63
C GLU A 10 12.54 -9.89 14.48
N GLN A 11 11.88 -9.53 15.59
CA GLN A 11 10.50 -9.02 15.55
C GLN A 11 10.39 -7.73 14.72
N LYS A 12 11.39 -6.84 14.78
CA LYS A 12 11.44 -5.66 13.91
C LYS A 12 11.54 -6.05 12.44
N ARG A 13 12.38 -7.02 12.10
CA ARG A 13 12.54 -7.52 10.72
C ARG A 13 11.23 -8.11 10.20
N ILE A 14 10.57 -8.96 10.99
CA ILE A 14 9.26 -9.54 10.63
C ILE A 14 8.24 -8.43 10.39
N ARG A 15 8.18 -7.43 11.28
CA ARG A 15 7.30 -6.27 11.10
C ARG A 15 7.59 -5.52 9.81
N THR A 16 8.86 -5.31 9.46
CA THR A 16 9.24 -4.68 8.20
C THR A 16 8.75 -5.50 7.02
N ILE A 17 8.96 -6.83 7.02
CA ILE A 17 8.50 -7.73 5.95
C ILE A 17 6.98 -7.68 5.82
N MET A 18 6.25 -7.75 6.94
CA MET A 18 4.78 -7.71 6.94
C MET A 18 4.23 -6.42 6.30
N ILE A 19 4.98 -5.32 6.35
CA ILE A 19 4.56 -4.03 5.77
C ILE A 19 5.05 -3.91 4.31
N SER A 20 6.31 -4.22 4.05
CA SER A 20 6.91 -4.01 2.72
C SER A 20 6.48 -5.06 1.71
N PHE A 21 6.26 -6.31 2.13
CA PHE A 21 5.93 -7.39 1.21
C PHE A 21 4.57 -7.20 0.52
N PRO A 22 3.46 -6.86 1.22
CA PRO A 22 2.19 -6.59 0.55
C PRO A 22 2.26 -5.40 -0.42
N LEU A 23 3.02 -4.36 -0.07
CA LEU A 23 3.24 -3.21 -0.94
C LEU A 23 3.97 -3.62 -2.23
N LEU A 24 5.02 -4.44 -2.09
CA LEU A 24 5.76 -4.98 -3.22
C LEU A 24 4.83 -5.83 -4.10
N VAL A 25 4.09 -6.77 -3.54
CA VAL A 25 3.16 -7.63 -4.31
C VAL A 25 2.13 -6.80 -5.06
N ALA A 26 1.49 -5.82 -4.40
CA ALA A 26 0.49 -4.97 -5.02
C ALA A 26 1.09 -4.16 -6.19
N THR A 27 2.26 -3.56 -6.00
CA THR A 27 2.94 -2.80 -7.06
C THR A 27 3.37 -3.68 -8.22
N THR A 28 3.92 -4.86 -7.97
CA THR A 28 4.27 -5.83 -9.01
C THR A 28 3.06 -6.25 -9.83
N VAL A 29 1.93 -6.56 -9.18
CA VAL A 29 0.69 -6.94 -9.89
C VAL A 29 0.18 -5.80 -10.78
N VAL A 30 0.18 -4.57 -10.28
CA VAL A 30 -0.25 -3.39 -11.05
C VAL A 30 0.67 -3.17 -12.26
N LEU A 31 1.99 -3.26 -12.06
CA LEU A 31 2.95 -3.10 -13.15
C LEU A 31 2.85 -4.23 -14.18
N PHE A 32 2.64 -5.47 -13.75
CA PHE A 32 2.43 -6.60 -14.65
C PHE A 32 1.22 -6.38 -15.56
N LYS A 33 0.09 -5.97 -14.98
CA LYS A 33 -1.13 -5.64 -15.72
C LYS A 33 -0.91 -4.53 -16.75
N ARG A 34 -0.19 -3.46 -16.37
CA ARG A 34 0.01 -2.30 -17.25
C ARG A 34 1.05 -2.52 -18.33
N LEU A 35 2.20 -3.08 -17.96
CA LEU A 35 3.37 -3.16 -18.83
C LEU A 35 3.38 -4.43 -19.68
N TYR A 36 2.89 -5.54 -19.15
CA TYR A 36 2.89 -6.82 -19.86
C TYR A 36 1.55 -7.13 -20.51
N LEU A 37 0.43 -6.96 -19.79
CA LEU A 37 -0.91 -7.23 -20.33
C LEU A 37 -1.51 -6.03 -21.09
N GLY A 38 -0.93 -4.83 -20.97
CA GLY A 38 -1.43 -3.61 -21.62
C GLY A 38 -2.74 -3.08 -21.04
N GLU A 39 -3.13 -3.48 -19.82
CA GLU A 39 -4.33 -2.94 -19.15
C GLU A 39 -4.14 -1.45 -18.83
N GLU A 40 -4.99 -0.58 -19.36
CA GLU A 40 -4.97 0.85 -19.05
C GLU A 40 -5.35 1.14 -17.58
N GLN A 41 -4.80 2.23 -17.02
CA GLN A 41 -5.24 2.71 -15.71
C GLN A 41 -6.71 3.15 -15.77
N ARG A 42 -7.56 2.52 -14.96
CA ARG A 42 -8.96 2.92 -14.84
C ARG A 42 -9.07 4.39 -14.43
N LYS A 43 -9.78 5.18 -15.24
CA LYS A 43 -10.09 6.58 -14.93
C LYS A 43 -11.04 6.62 -13.74
N LEU A 44 -10.67 7.38 -12.71
CA LEU A 44 -11.59 7.67 -11.60
C LEU A 44 -12.73 8.56 -12.14
N PRO A 45 -13.99 8.31 -11.75
CA PRO A 45 -15.08 9.18 -12.14
C PRO A 45 -14.84 10.59 -11.57
N SER A 46 -14.75 11.58 -12.46
CA SER A 46 -14.56 13.00 -12.10
C SER A 46 -15.69 13.54 -11.19
N GLN A 47 -16.85 12.87 -11.17
CA GLN A 47 -18.06 13.28 -10.46
C GLN A 47 -18.39 12.39 -9.25
N GLY A 48 -17.43 11.61 -8.73
CA GLY A 48 -17.57 10.94 -7.44
C GLY A 48 -17.17 11.90 -6.33
N LYS A 49 -17.97 12.01 -5.26
CA LYS A 49 -17.71 12.83 -4.07
C LYS A 49 -16.35 12.50 -3.44
N ILE A 50 -15.27 13.09 -3.95
CA ILE A 50 -14.04 13.28 -3.21
C ILE A 50 -14.41 14.33 -2.16
N ALA A 51 -14.24 14.00 -0.87
CA ALA A 51 -14.60 14.91 0.21
C ALA A 51 -14.11 16.33 -0.11
N PRO A 52 -14.96 17.37 0.04
CA PRO A 52 -14.55 18.73 -0.25
C PRO A 52 -13.31 19.10 0.57
N PRO A 53 -12.39 19.91 0.03
CA PRO A 53 -11.23 20.37 0.78
C PRO A 53 -11.69 21.07 2.07
N PRO A 54 -10.94 20.93 3.18
CA PRO A 54 -11.29 21.59 4.44
C PRO A 54 -11.32 23.12 4.23
N ALA A 55 -12.36 23.74 4.78
CA ALA A 55 -12.63 25.19 4.73
C ALA A 55 -11.54 26.01 5.45
#